data_AF-A0A089MJ98-F1
#
_entry.id   AF-A0A089MJ98-F1
#
_cell.length_a   1.000
_cell.length_b   1.000
_cell.length_c   1.000
_cell.angle_alpha   90.00
_cell.angle_beta   90.00
_cell.angle_gamma   90.00
#
_symmetry.space_group_name_H-M   'P 1'
#
loop_
_entity.id
_entity.type
_entity.pdbx_description
1 polymer ?
#
loop_
_entity_poly.entity_id
_entity_poly.type
_entity_poly.pdbx_seq_one_letter_code
_entity_poly.pdbx_strand_id
1 'polypeptide(L)'
;MLNCEDNALVNDMQIILNTTVRCNQFINVIVNVNYYSIFTVLYDLKNDYLLNDPIPISDFEAMYNINPIEALSRFYLENVDTLDYWVWVQAGGSAELAVNFRKANPTLTLIEAIEKLERMRDIT
;
A
#
# COMPACT_ATOMS: atom_id res chain seq x y z
N MET A 1 25.22 -0.48 -9.22
CA MET A 1 24.45 -1.30 -10.17
C MET A 1 23.31 -1.89 -9.37
N LEU A 2 22.04 -1.59 -9.70
CA LEU A 2 20.88 -2.22 -9.05
C LEU A 2 21.06 -3.73 -9.19
N ASN A 3 21.31 -4.45 -8.10
CA ASN A 3 21.31 -5.90 -8.17
C ASN A 3 19.87 -6.32 -8.50
N CYS A 4 19.72 -6.94 -9.66
CA CYS A 4 18.50 -7.43 -10.29
C CYS A 4 17.76 -8.52 -9.45
N GLU A 5 18.12 -8.72 -8.19
CA GLU A 5 17.65 -9.85 -7.37
C GLU A 5 16.64 -9.45 -6.28
N ASP A 6 16.47 -8.15 -5.99
CA ASP A 6 15.43 -7.72 -5.05
C ASP A 6 14.10 -7.43 -5.76
N ASN A 7 13.48 -8.52 -6.24
CA ASN A 7 12.15 -8.50 -6.85
C ASN A 7 11.11 -7.82 -5.94
N ALA A 8 11.29 -7.89 -4.61
CA ALA A 8 10.45 -7.21 -3.64
C ALA A 8 10.51 -5.68 -3.80
N LEU A 9 11.71 -5.10 -3.89
CA LEU A 9 11.88 -3.66 -4.11
C LEU A 9 11.29 -3.23 -5.45
N VAL A 10 11.49 -4.01 -6.51
CA VAL A 10 10.94 -3.70 -7.84
C VAL A 10 9.41 -3.67 -7.80
N ASN A 11 8.78 -4.64 -7.14
CA ASN A 11 7.32 -4.68 -6.99
C ASN A 11 6.81 -3.50 -6.17
N ASP A 12 7.44 -3.19 -5.04
CA ASP A 12 7.09 -2.04 -4.21
C ASP A 12 7.21 -0.73 -4.99
N MET A 13 8.28 -0.56 -5.77
CA MET A 13 8.45 0.60 -6.64
C MET A 13 7.33 0.73 -7.68
N GLN A 14 6.91 -0.37 -8.31
CA GLN A 14 5.82 -0.34 -9.30
C GLN A 14 4.49 0.09 -8.69
N ILE A 15 4.24 -0.31 -7.43
CA ILE A 15 3.00 -0.01 -6.72
C ILE A 15 3.01 1.42 -6.17
N ILE A 16 4.11 1.82 -5.51
CA ILE A 16 4.25 3.13 -4.87
C ILE A 16 4.41 4.23 -5.92
N LEU A 17 5.27 4.02 -6.93
CA LEU A 17 5.58 4.96 -8.00
C LEU A 17 4.67 4.75 -9.23
N ASN A 18 3.40 4.45 -8.99
CA ASN A 18 2.42 4.08 -10.02
C ASN A 18 1.99 5.22 -10.98
N THR A 19 2.58 6.41 -10.88
CA THR A 19 2.37 7.52 -11.81
C THR A 19 3.70 8.14 -12.25
N THR A 20 3.71 8.78 -13.41
CA THR A 20 4.87 9.51 -13.93
C THR A 20 5.32 10.63 -12.99
N VAL A 21 4.38 11.27 -12.28
CA VAL A 21 4.67 12.31 -11.29
C VAL A 21 5.47 11.73 -10.12
N ARG A 22 5.02 10.60 -9.55
CA ARG A 22 5.70 9.94 -8.43
C ARG A 22 7.09 9.41 -8.83
N CYS A 23 7.20 8.82 -10.02
CA CYS A 23 8.50 8.43 -10.59
C CYS A 23 9.47 9.62 -10.67
N ASN A 24 9.01 10.76 -11.19
CA ASN A 24 9.86 11.96 -11.32
C ASN A 24 10.28 12.52 -9.96
N GLN A 25 9.37 12.53 -8.98
CA GLN A 25 9.69 12.93 -7.61
C GLN A 25 10.75 12.02 -6.99
N PHE A 26 10.59 10.70 -7.12
CA PHE A 26 11.57 9.74 -6.63
C PHE A 26 12.95 9.95 -7.30
N ILE A 27 13.01 10.08 -8.62
CA ILE A 27 14.26 10.33 -9.37
C ILE A 27 14.97 11.60 -8.87
N ASN A 28 14.22 12.67 -8.61
CA ASN A 28 14.78 13.93 -8.13
C ASN A 28 15.42 13.82 -6.74
N VAL A 29 14.96 12.87 -5.91
CA VAL A 29 15.46 12.69 -4.54
C VAL A 29 16.67 11.73 -4.47
N ILE A 30 16.79 10.76 -5.38
CA ILE A 30 17.78 9.67 -5.27
C ILE A 30 19.20 9.98 -5.79
N VAL A 31 19.50 11.20 -6.23
CA VAL A 31 20.69 11.54 -7.05
C VAL A 31 22.05 11.20 -6.38
N ASN A 32 22.12 10.87 -5.08
CA ASN A 32 23.35 10.40 -4.41
C ASN A 32 23.10 9.32 -3.32
N VAL A 33 22.09 8.47 -3.50
CA VAL A 33 21.56 7.59 -2.44
C VAL A 33 22.09 6.14 -2.58
N ASN A 34 22.43 5.49 -1.46
CA ASN A 34 22.82 4.06 -1.46
C ASN A 34 21.59 3.14 -1.33
N TYR A 35 21.77 1.82 -1.47
CA TYR A 35 20.66 0.86 -1.50
C TYR A 35 19.73 0.90 -0.26
N TYR A 36 20.28 0.90 0.94
CA TYR A 36 19.48 0.98 2.17
C TYR A 36 18.71 2.30 2.24
N SER A 37 19.34 3.38 1.81
CA SER A 37 18.71 4.69 1.75
C SER A 37 17.65 4.80 0.64
N ILE A 38 17.70 3.98 -0.42
CA ILE A 38 16.64 3.90 -1.44
C ILE A 38 15.34 3.38 -0.83
N PHE A 39 15.40 2.31 -0.01
CA PHE A 39 14.21 1.83 0.71
C PHE A 39 13.63 2.89 1.63
N THR A 40 14.48 3.58 2.41
CA THR A 40 14.02 4.67 3.29
C THR A 40 13.29 5.74 2.50
N VAL A 41 13.89 6.23 1.41
CA VAL A 41 13.27 7.24 0.54
C VAL A 41 11.95 6.74 -0.03
N LEU A 42 11.89 5.48 -0.49
CA LEU A 42 10.68 4.90 -1.07
C LEU A 42 9.53 4.83 -0.06
N TYR A 43 9.79 4.37 1.17
CA TYR A 43 8.75 4.27 2.21
C TYR A 43 8.38 5.62 2.81
N ASP A 44 9.30 6.59 2.87
CA ASP A 44 8.97 7.97 3.24
C ASP A 44 8.01 8.58 2.21
N LEU A 45 8.27 8.39 0.92
CA LEU A 45 7.38 8.83 -0.16
C LEU A 45 6.05 8.08 -0.16
N LYS A 46 6.03 6.77 0.14
CA LYS A 46 4.78 6.01 0.32
C LYS A 46 3.88 6.70 1.34
N ASN A 47 4.42 7.05 2.50
CA ASN A 47 3.67 7.70 3.57
C ASN A 47 3.17 9.09 3.13
N ASP A 48 4.02 9.86 2.46
CA ASP A 48 3.63 11.16 1.89
C ASP A 48 2.47 11.02 0.89
N TYR A 49 2.53 10.03 0.00
CA TYR A 49 1.47 9.77 -0.97
C TYR A 49 0.16 9.30 -0.34
N LEU A 50 0.22 8.46 0.69
CA LEU A 50 -0.98 8.05 1.42
C LEU A 50 -1.66 9.23 2.12
N LEU A 51 -0.91 10.25 2.52
CA LEU A 51 -1.43 11.45 3.19
C LEU A 51 -1.92 12.51 2.19
N ASN A 52 -1.14 12.78 1.14
CA ASN A 52 -1.29 13.98 0.31
C ASN A 52 -1.81 13.69 -1.10
N ASP A 53 -1.64 12.46 -1.61
CA ASP A 53 -2.10 12.03 -2.94
C ASP A 53 -2.78 10.65 -2.89
N PRO A 54 -3.76 10.42 -2.00
CA PRO A 54 -4.39 9.12 -1.89
C PRO A 54 -5.30 8.84 -3.09
N ILE A 55 -5.42 7.56 -3.48
CA ILE A 55 -6.46 7.15 -4.43
C ILE A 55 -7.86 7.58 -3.92
N PRO A 56 -8.72 8.19 -4.78
CA PRO A 56 -10.08 8.54 -4.40
C PRO A 56 -10.87 7.33 -3.90
N ILE A 57 -11.70 7.52 -2.87
CA ILE A 57 -12.49 6.43 -2.27
C ILE A 57 -13.41 5.77 -3.32
N SER A 58 -14.03 6.57 -4.19
CA SER A 58 -14.88 6.05 -5.28
C SER A 58 -14.13 5.13 -6.23
N ASP A 59 -12.89 5.49 -6.56
CA ASP A 59 -12.06 4.74 -7.50
C ASP A 59 -11.57 3.44 -6.85
N PHE A 60 -11.23 3.50 -5.56
CA PHE A 60 -10.94 2.32 -4.76
C PHE A 60 -12.13 1.36 -4.69
N GLU A 61 -13.32 1.83 -4.33
CA GLU A 61 -14.51 0.99 -4.22
C GLU A 61 -14.89 0.35 -5.57
N ALA A 62 -14.81 1.13 -6.66
CA ALA A 62 -15.05 0.63 -8.01
C ALA A 62 -14.04 -0.47 -8.39
N MET A 63 -12.77 -0.26 -8.09
CA MET A 63 -11.72 -1.23 -8.35
C MET A 63 -11.86 -2.48 -7.47
N TYR A 64 -12.24 -2.32 -6.19
CA TYR A 64 -12.41 -3.43 -5.25
C TYR A 64 -13.49 -4.41 -5.71
N ASN A 65 -14.56 -3.90 -6.33
CA ASN A 65 -15.63 -4.72 -6.90
C ASN A 65 -15.19 -5.56 -8.11
N ILE A 66 -14.11 -5.16 -8.80
CA ILE A 66 -13.60 -5.83 -10.01
C ILE A 66 -12.41 -6.73 -9.67
N ASN A 67 -11.44 -6.19 -8.93
CA ASN A 67 -10.22 -6.87 -8.52
C ASN A 67 -9.80 -6.36 -7.12
N PRO A 68 -10.22 -7.04 -6.05
CA PRO A 68 -9.96 -6.58 -4.68
C PRO A 68 -8.47 -6.63 -4.30
N ILE A 69 -7.69 -7.54 -4.89
CA ILE A 69 -6.24 -7.62 -4.65
C ILE A 69 -5.58 -6.35 -5.18
N GLU A 70 -5.78 -6.03 -6.46
CA GLU A 70 -5.25 -4.80 -7.07
C GLU A 70 -5.74 -3.55 -6.34
N ALA A 71 -7.01 -3.56 -5.92
CA ALA A 71 -7.58 -2.45 -5.18
C ALA A 71 -6.86 -2.21 -3.86
N LEU A 72 -6.65 -3.27 -3.06
CA LEU A 72 -5.92 -3.19 -1.80
C LEU A 72 -4.46 -2.79 -2.02
N SER A 73 -3.80 -3.33 -3.04
CA SER A 73 -2.42 -2.96 -3.39
C SER A 73 -2.27 -1.47 -3.64
N ARG A 74 -3.18 -0.89 -4.43
CA ARG A 74 -3.16 0.57 -4.71
C ARG A 74 -3.63 1.41 -3.53
N PHE A 75 -4.54 0.89 -2.73
CA PHE A 75 -5.13 1.63 -1.62
C PHE A 75 -4.16 1.80 -0.45
N TYR A 76 -3.38 0.77 -0.17
CA TYR A 76 -2.34 0.74 0.87
C TYR A 76 -0.95 1.06 0.34
N LEU A 77 -0.77 1.11 -0.99
CA LEU A 77 0.55 1.19 -1.65
C LEU A 77 1.48 0.07 -1.16
N GLU A 78 0.96 -1.15 -1.15
CA GLU A 78 1.63 -2.37 -0.67
C GLU A 78 1.47 -3.48 -1.71
N ASN A 79 2.43 -4.40 -1.75
CA ASN A 79 2.32 -5.59 -2.58
C ASN A 79 1.38 -6.61 -1.92
N VAL A 80 0.09 -6.49 -2.20
CA VAL A 80 -0.94 -7.43 -1.71
C VAL A 80 -1.01 -8.61 -2.66
N ASP A 81 -0.78 -9.81 -2.13
CA ASP A 81 -0.94 -11.04 -2.89
C ASP A 81 -2.27 -11.77 -2.57
N THR A 82 -2.42 -12.97 -3.14
CA THR A 82 -3.63 -13.78 -2.93
C THR A 82 -3.77 -14.25 -1.47
N LEU A 83 -2.66 -14.56 -0.80
CA LEU A 83 -2.66 -14.98 0.59
C LEU A 83 -3.07 -13.82 1.49
N ASP A 84 -2.48 -12.64 1.30
CA ASP A 84 -2.82 -11.43 2.06
C ASP A 84 -4.32 -11.10 1.96
N TYR A 85 -4.86 -11.17 0.74
CA TYR A 85 -6.29 -10.96 0.52
C TYR A 85 -7.17 -12.01 1.21
N TRP A 86 -6.76 -13.28 1.21
CA TRP A 86 -7.49 -14.31 1.93
C TRP A 86 -7.49 -14.09 3.43
N VAL A 87 -6.37 -13.68 4.02
CA VAL A 87 -6.29 -13.34 5.45
C VAL A 87 -7.19 -12.16 5.76
N TRP A 88 -7.18 -11.11 4.92
CA TRP A 88 -8.08 -9.97 5.03
C TRP A 88 -9.56 -10.37 5.05
N VAL A 89 -9.99 -11.18 4.08
CA VAL A 89 -11.38 -11.68 4.01
C VAL A 89 -11.71 -12.54 5.22
N GLN A 90 -10.81 -13.43 5.62
CA GLN A 90 -11.01 -14.30 6.79
C GLN A 90 -11.18 -13.49 8.08
N ALA A 91 -10.46 -12.38 8.24
CA ALA A 91 -10.62 -11.45 9.35
C ALA A 91 -11.93 -10.67 9.32
N GLY A 92 -12.76 -10.79 8.26
CA GLY A 92 -14.01 -10.04 8.08
C GLY A 92 -13.83 -8.74 7.31
N GLY A 93 -12.72 -8.61 6.57
CA GLY A 93 -12.38 -7.42 5.81
C GLY A 93 -13.35 -7.11 4.67
N SER A 94 -13.59 -5.81 4.46
CA SER A 94 -14.44 -5.28 3.39
C SER A 94 -13.90 -3.93 2.89
N ALA A 95 -14.29 -3.51 1.68
CA ALA A 95 -13.91 -2.18 1.17
C ALA A 95 -14.28 -1.05 2.15
N GLU A 96 -15.48 -1.14 2.76
CA GLU A 96 -15.94 -0.17 3.76
C GLU A 96 -15.02 -0.13 4.99
N LEU A 97 -14.60 -1.28 5.50
CA LEU A 97 -13.70 -1.36 6.65
C LEU A 97 -12.30 -0.84 6.31
N ALA A 98 -11.77 -1.14 5.13
CA ALA A 98 -10.51 -0.55 4.66
C ALA A 98 -10.59 0.98 4.61
N VAL A 99 -11.68 1.54 4.06
CA VAL A 99 -11.93 2.98 4.04
C VAL A 99 -12.01 3.56 5.45
N ASN A 100 -12.74 2.90 6.36
CA ASN A 100 -12.89 3.37 7.73
C ASN A 100 -11.57 3.37 8.50
N PHE A 101 -10.74 2.34 8.33
CA PHE A 101 -9.41 2.31 8.94
C PHE A 101 -8.48 3.37 8.36
N ARG A 102 -8.49 3.59 7.04
CA ARG A 102 -7.65 4.63 6.42
C ARG A 102 -8.08 6.04 6.83
N LYS A 103 -9.38 6.28 7.03
CA LYS A 103 -9.87 7.55 7.58
C LYS A 103 -9.34 7.82 9.00
N ALA A 104 -9.19 6.77 9.81
CA ALA A 104 -8.67 6.89 11.17
C ALA A 104 -7.13 7.02 11.21
N ASN A 105 -6.43 6.32 10.33
CA ASN A 105 -4.98 6.40 10.17
C ASN A 105 -4.61 6.19 8.68
N PRO A 106 -4.27 7.26 7.94
CA PRO A 106 -4.01 7.17 6.50
C PRO A 106 -2.82 6.29 6.11
N THR A 107 -1.82 6.16 6.99
CA THR A 107 -0.59 5.39 6.74
C THR A 107 -0.65 3.98 7.36
N LEU A 108 -1.82 3.56 7.83
CA LEU A 108 -2.03 2.21 8.36
C LEU A 108 -1.83 1.18 7.26
N THR A 109 -1.05 0.15 7.55
CA THR A 109 -0.74 -0.95 6.62
C THR A 109 -1.89 -1.96 6.53
N LEU A 110 -1.93 -2.78 5.48
CA LEU A 110 -2.94 -3.85 5.38
C LEU A 110 -2.81 -4.84 6.54
N ILE A 111 -1.59 -5.17 6.96
CA ILE A 111 -1.34 -6.08 8.09
C ILE A 111 -1.93 -5.51 9.38
N GLU A 112 -1.69 -4.22 9.67
CA GLU A 112 -2.30 -3.57 10.84
C GLU A 112 -3.83 -3.52 10.75
N ALA A 113 -4.38 -3.38 9.54
CA ALA A 113 -5.83 -3.46 9.31
C ALA A 113 -6.40 -4.83 9.66
N ILE A 114 -5.71 -5.90 9.23
CA ILE A 114 -6.05 -7.29 9.53
C ILE A 114 -6.00 -7.54 11.04
N GLU A 115 -4.87 -7.20 11.68
CA GLU A 115 -4.71 -7.38 13.13
C GLU A 115 -5.80 -6.66 13.92
N LYS A 116 -6.23 -5.48 13.46
CA LYS A 116 -7.29 -4.72 14.09
C LYS A 116 -8.64 -5.43 13.98
N LEU A 117 -8.94 -6.06 12.86
CA LEU A 117 -10.17 -6.84 12.67
C LEU A 117 -10.17 -8.11 13.53
N GLU A 118 -9.04 -8.81 13.59
CA GLU A 118 -8.90 -10.01 14.42
C GLU A 118 -9.17 -9.68 15.90
N ARG A 119 -8.57 -8.59 16.41
CA ARG A 119 -8.83 -8.11 17.77
C ARG A 119 -10.30 -7.73 18.00
N MET A 120 -10.99 -7.16 17.00
CA MET A 120 -12.41 -6.84 17.12
C MET A 120 -13.28 -8.10 17.18
N ARG A 121 -12.93 -9.15 16.43
CA ARG A 121 -13.65 -10.44 16.46
C ARG A 121 -13.49 -11.17 17.78
N ASP A 122 -12.29 -11.15 18.39
CA ASP A 122 -12.07 -11.81 19.69
C ASP A 122 -12.86 -11.17 20.84
N ILE A 123 -13.42 -9.98 20.63
CA ILE A 123 -14.22 -9.22 21.61
C ILE A 123 -15.74 -9.44 21.39
N THR A 124 -16.15 -10.05 20.27
CA THR A 124 -17.57 -10.17 19.84
C THR A 124 -18.08 -11.61 19.87
#